data_AF-A0A260Z4H0-F1
#
_entry.id   AF-A0A260Z4H0-F1
#
_cell.length_a   1.000
_cell.length_b   1.000
_cell.length_c   1.000
_cell.angle_alpha   90.00
_cell.angle_beta   90.00
_cell.angle_gamma   90.00
#
_symmetry.space_group_name_H-M   'P 1'
#
loop_
_entity.id
_entity.type
_entity.pdbx_description
1 polymer ?
#
loop_
_entity_poly.entity_id
_entity_poly.type
_entity_poly.pdbx_seq_one_letter_code
_entity_poly.pdbx_strand_id
1 'polypeptide(L)'
;MQLEAKNLSTKLVSSNSNIFNETYKQGRKPIGEVRICRYQQLRVCSFLDYIRGGTSLKFAIAIDFSIRDPQNLTHNDYQQYSNDIEFVVRCLGETLEPFNPNNSWLSYGFGAKIPPHYRDSNNFCLSLDVDATCQGVNG
;
A
#
# COMPACT_ATOMS: atom_id res chain seq x y z
N MET A 1 8.64 1.42 -1.29
CA MET A 1 8.71 1.05 -2.72
C MET A 1 8.84 2.33 -3.53
N GLN A 2 10.06 2.72 -3.91
CA GLN A 2 10.28 3.82 -4.85
C GLN A 2 10.34 3.20 -6.26
N LEU A 3 9.28 3.36 -7.04
CA LEU A 3 9.29 3.04 -8.46
C LEU A 3 9.64 4.32 -9.22
N GLU A 4 10.87 4.39 -9.74
CA GLU A 4 11.30 5.48 -10.61
C GLU A 4 10.66 5.34 -11.99
N ALA A 5 9.75 6.25 -12.32
CA ALA A 5 9.22 6.39 -13.67
C ALA A 5 10.24 7.11 -14.57
N LYS A 6 11.10 6.36 -15.27
CA LYS A 6 11.85 6.89 -16.41
C LYS A 6 10.96 6.87 -17.65
N ASN A 7 10.34 8.00 -17.97
CA ASN A 7 10.06 8.46 -19.34
C ASN A 7 9.40 9.84 -19.30
N LEU A 8 10.23 10.88 -19.19
CA LEU A 8 9.81 12.28 -19.22
C LEU A 8 9.96 12.84 -20.65
N SER A 9 8.89 12.78 -21.44
CA SER A 9 8.79 13.63 -22.64
C SER A 9 8.65 15.08 -22.17
N THR A 10 9.71 15.85 -22.33
CA THR A 10 9.80 17.24 -21.87
C THR A 10 9.41 18.16 -23.03
N LYS A 11 8.18 18.68 -23.03
CA LYS A 11 7.83 19.84 -23.87
C LYS A 11 8.05 21.11 -23.07
N LEU A 12 9.12 21.83 -23.36
CA LEU A 12 9.30 23.22 -22.97
C LEU A 12 8.48 24.07 -23.94
N VAL A 13 7.41 24.69 -23.46
CA VAL A 13 6.67 25.69 -24.21
C VAL A 13 6.87 27.01 -23.49
N SER A 14 7.59 27.96 -24.11
CA SER A 14 7.67 29.34 -23.60
C SER A 14 6.42 30.10 -24.04
N SER A 15 5.39 30.12 -23.20
CA SER A 15 4.24 30.99 -23.42
C SER A 15 4.53 32.38 -22.86
N ASN A 16 4.84 33.34 -23.73
CA ASN A 16 4.83 34.78 -23.40
C ASN A 16 3.37 35.29 -23.36
N SER A 17 2.53 34.69 -22.51
CA SER A 17 1.14 35.11 -22.33
C SER A 17 1.01 35.88 -21.02
N ASN A 18 0.72 37.17 -21.13
CA ASN A 18 0.40 38.00 -19.97
C ASN A 18 -1.00 37.64 -19.47
N ILE A 19 -1.10 37.17 -18.23
CA ILE A 19 -2.39 36.88 -17.59
C ILE A 19 -2.86 38.16 -16.90
N PHE A 20 -3.95 38.74 -17.39
CA PHE A 20 -4.60 39.88 -16.76
C PHE A 20 -5.84 39.42 -15.99
N ASN A 21 -6.07 40.06 -14.85
CA ASN A 21 -7.30 39.85 -14.08
C ASN A 21 -8.41 40.72 -14.70
N GLU A 22 -9.38 40.09 -15.38
CA GLU A 22 -10.50 40.81 -16.04
C GLU A 22 -11.39 41.57 -15.05
N THR A 23 -11.37 41.19 -13.76
CA THR A 23 -12.12 41.84 -12.68
C THR A 23 -11.44 43.10 -12.15
N TYR A 24 -10.23 43.43 -12.62
CA TYR A 24 -9.61 44.71 -12.32
C TYR A 24 -10.45 45.81 -12.98
N LYS A 25 -11.22 46.52 -12.15
CA LYS A 25 -12.17 47.56 -12.58
C LYS A 25 -11.55 48.45 -13.67
N GLN A 26 -12.21 48.52 -14.83
CA GLN A 26 -11.84 49.39 -15.94
C GLN A 26 -11.52 50.80 -15.40
N GLY A 27 -10.27 51.23 -15.54
CA GLY A 27 -9.81 52.57 -15.14
C GLY A 27 -8.74 52.63 -14.05
N ARG A 28 -8.37 51.52 -13.38
CA ARG A 28 -7.19 51.51 -12.49
C ARG A 28 -5.94 51.04 -13.23
N LYS A 29 -4.87 51.83 -13.15
CA LYS A 29 -3.56 51.47 -13.72
C LYS A 29 -3.02 50.22 -13.01
N PRO A 30 -2.60 49.17 -13.74
CA PRO A 30 -1.99 48.00 -13.12
C PRO A 30 -0.70 48.39 -12.38
N ILE A 31 -0.56 47.94 -11.12
CA ILE A 31 0.56 48.28 -10.22
C ILE A 31 1.57 47.12 -10.05
N GLY A 32 1.42 46.04 -10.81
CA GLY A 32 2.31 44.89 -10.78
C GLY A 32 2.04 43.93 -11.94
N GLU A 33 3.06 43.19 -12.34
CA GLU A 33 3.02 42.20 -13.42
C GLU A 33 3.40 40.82 -12.84
N VAL A 34 2.63 39.79 -13.16
CA VAL A 34 2.97 38.39 -12.86
C VAL A 34 3.30 37.70 -14.18
N ARG A 35 4.52 37.20 -14.31
CA ARG A 35 5.00 36.48 -15.50
C ARG A 35 5.27 35.03 -15.15
N ILE A 36 4.79 34.12 -16.00
CA ILE A 36 5.23 32.72 -15.96
C ILE A 36 6.54 32.65 -16.74
N CYS A 37 7.67 32.70 -16.03
CA CYS A 37 9.00 32.67 -16.66
C CYS A 37 9.35 31.28 -17.24
N ARG A 38 8.82 30.21 -16.63
CA ARG A 38 9.03 28.83 -17.07
C ARG A 38 7.85 27.97 -16.64
N TYR A 39 7.41 27.10 -17.55
CA TYR A 39 6.44 26.06 -17.28
C TYR A 39 6.98 24.74 -17.82
N GLN A 40 6.83 23.67 -17.04
CA GLN A 40 7.19 22.33 -17.44
C GLN A 40 6.05 21.39 -17.09
N GLN A 41 5.42 20.82 -18.11
CA GLN A 41 4.43 19.78 -17.91
C GLN A 41 5.14 18.45 -17.69
N LEU A 42 4.92 17.83 -16.54
CA LEU A 42 5.45 16.51 -16.21
C LEU A 42 4.30 15.52 -16.29
N ARG A 43 4.49 14.42 -17.01
CA ARG A 43 3.60 13.26 -16.92
C ARG A 43 4.07 12.39 -15.77
N VAL A 44 3.21 12.20 -14.78
CA VAL A 44 3.43 11.27 -13.67
C VAL A 44 2.46 10.11 -13.86
N CYS A 45 2.99 8.89 -13.92
CA CYS A 45 2.14 7.69 -13.98
C CYS A 45 1.38 7.56 -12.66
N SER A 46 0.06 7.45 -12.76
CA SER A 46 -0.81 7.16 -11.63
C SER A 46 -0.68 5.69 -11.20
N PHE A 47 -1.16 5.35 -10.00
CA PHE A 47 -1.26 3.96 -9.55
C PHE A 47 -1.94 3.06 -10.60
N LEU A 48 -3.04 3.52 -11.19
CA LEU A 48 -3.78 2.74 -12.19
C LEU A 48 -3.02 2.59 -13.51
N ASP A 49 -2.13 3.52 -13.87
CA ASP A 49 -1.27 3.34 -15.05
C ASP A 49 -0.30 2.17 -14.85
N TYR A 50 0.22 1.98 -13.64
CA TYR A 50 1.07 0.82 -13.32
C TYR A 50 0.30 -0.50 -13.35
N ILE A 51 -0.89 -0.55 -12.73
CA ILE A 51 -1.73 -1.76 -12.72
C ILE A 51 -2.17 -2.12 -14.14
N ARG A 52 -2.67 -1.15 -14.92
CA ARG A 52 -3.04 -1.36 -16.34
C ARG A 52 -1.84 -1.73 -17.21
N GLY A 53 -0.65 -1.27 -16.85
CA GLY A 53 0.62 -1.64 -17.50
C GLY A 53 1.12 -3.05 -17.18
N GLY A 54 0.39 -3.85 -16.39
CA GLY A 54 0.75 -5.23 -16.05
C GLY A 54 1.54 -5.37 -14.74
N THR A 55 1.63 -4.32 -13.92
CA THR A 55 2.25 -4.44 -12.59
C THR A 55 1.34 -5.23 -11.67
N SER A 56 1.84 -6.33 -11.10
CA SER A 56 1.14 -7.10 -10.06
C SER A 56 1.66 -6.72 -8.67
N LEU A 57 0.74 -6.62 -7.69
CA LEU A 57 1.11 -6.43 -6.30
C LEU A 57 1.27 -7.80 -5.62
N LYS A 58 2.30 -7.93 -4.78
CA LYS A 58 2.50 -9.10 -3.93
C LYS A 58 2.21 -8.71 -2.49
N PHE A 59 1.43 -9.52 -1.81
CA PHE A 59 1.00 -9.26 -0.44
C PHE A 59 1.61 -10.27 0.53
N ALA A 60 1.89 -9.78 1.74
CA ALA A 60 2.32 -10.59 2.86
C ALA A 60 1.49 -10.19 4.08
N ILE A 61 1.04 -11.18 4.85
CA ILE A 61 0.34 -11.02 6.12
C ILE A 61 1.23 -11.60 7.21
N ALA A 62 1.38 -10.88 8.32
CA ALA A 62 2.09 -11.35 9.50
C ALA A 62 1.18 -11.22 10.73
N ILE A 63 0.94 -12.34 11.42
CA ILE A 63 0.05 -12.41 12.58
C ILE A 63 0.89 -12.44 13.87
N ASP A 64 0.53 -11.61 14.84
CA ASP A 64 1.16 -11.60 16.16
C ASP A 64 0.56 -12.69 17.05
N PHE A 65 1.36 -13.66 17.49
CA PHE A 65 0.93 -14.68 18.45
C PHE A 65 1.45 -14.41 19.87
N SER A 66 1.99 -13.21 20.13
CA SER A 66 2.54 -12.84 21.43
C SER A 66 1.46 -12.81 22.50
N ILE A 67 1.55 -13.74 23.45
CA ILE A 67 0.69 -13.75 24.63
C ILE A 67 1.33 -12.86 25.70
N ARG A 68 0.69 -11.73 26.02
CA ARG A 68 1.19 -10.76 27.01
C ARG A 68 0.99 -11.22 28.45
N ASP A 69 -0.11 -11.90 28.75
CA ASP A 69 -0.44 -12.38 30.10
C ASP A 69 -1.13 -13.75 30.07
N PRO A 70 -0.35 -14.85 29.96
CA PRO A 70 -0.90 -16.18 29.80
C PRO A 70 -1.77 -16.64 30.97
N GLN A 71 -1.56 -16.08 32.17
CA GLN A 71 -2.23 -16.52 33.38
C GLN A 71 -3.67 -15.98 33.49
N ASN A 72 -3.96 -14.89 32.79
CA ASN A 72 -5.26 -14.21 32.82
C ASN A 72 -6.07 -14.39 31.53
N LEU A 73 -5.56 -15.12 30.54
CA LEU A 73 -6.28 -15.39 29.31
C LEU A 73 -7.28 -16.54 29.49
N THR A 74 -8.52 -16.27 29.10
CA THR A 74 -9.59 -17.26 29.04
C THR A 74 -9.69 -17.88 27.65
N HIS A 75 -10.38 -19.01 27.54
CA HIS A 75 -10.69 -19.60 26.23
C HIS A 75 -11.46 -18.63 25.32
N ASN A 76 -12.36 -17.82 25.89
CA ASN A 76 -13.12 -16.84 25.13
C ASN A 76 -12.22 -15.75 24.55
N ASP A 77 -11.17 -15.34 25.24
CA ASP A 77 -10.22 -14.34 24.73
C ASP A 77 -9.48 -14.86 23.49
N TYR A 78 -9.07 -16.14 23.50
CA TYR A 78 -8.47 -16.78 22.32
C TYR A 78 -9.44 -16.89 21.15
N GLN A 79 -10.70 -17.25 21.42
CA GLN A 79 -11.73 -17.34 20.38
C GLN A 79 -12.01 -15.96 19.77
N GLN A 80 -12.13 -14.93 20.61
CA GLN A 80 -12.31 -13.56 20.16
C GLN A 80 -11.15 -13.11 19.28
N TYR A 81 -9.90 -13.33 19.75
CA TYR A 81 -8.71 -13.01 18.96
C TYR A 81 -8.69 -13.72 17.61
N SER A 82 -8.99 -15.02 17.58
CA SER A 82 -9.07 -15.79 16.34
C SER A 82 -10.10 -15.23 15.38
N ASN A 83 -11.30 -14.90 15.86
CA ASN A 83 -12.37 -14.33 15.05
C ASN A 83 -11.99 -12.95 14.48
N ASP A 84 -11.35 -12.11 15.30
CA ASP A 84 -10.92 -10.77 14.89
C ASP A 84 -9.85 -10.86 13.79
N ILE A 85 -8.88 -11.76 13.94
CA ILE A 85 -7.85 -12.02 12.93
C ILE A 85 -8.47 -12.55 11.64
N GLU A 86 -9.37 -13.52 11.72
CA GLU A 86 -10.06 -14.08 10.56
C GLU A 86 -10.87 -13.02 9.81
N PHE A 87 -11.59 -12.17 10.54
CA PHE A 87 -12.32 -11.03 9.97
C PHE A 87 -11.38 -10.08 9.23
N VAL A 88 -10.27 -9.67 9.86
CA VAL A 88 -9.31 -8.75 9.25
C VAL A 88 -8.65 -9.35 8.01
N VAL A 89 -8.20 -10.60 8.08
CA VAL A 89 -7.58 -11.31 6.94
C VAL A 89 -8.56 -11.42 5.79
N ARG A 90 -9.81 -11.76 6.04
CA ARG A 90 -10.86 -11.82 5.01
C ARG A 90 -11.12 -10.47 4.36
N CYS A 91 -11.31 -9.41 5.16
CA CYS A 91 -11.55 -8.07 4.63
C CYS A 91 -10.37 -7.57 3.77
N LEU A 92 -9.13 -7.82 4.20
CA LEU A 92 -7.93 -7.48 3.42
C LEU A 92 -7.85 -8.32 2.15
N GLY A 93 -8.10 -9.62 2.25
CA GLY A 93 -8.15 -10.56 1.12
C GLY A 93 -9.08 -10.07 0.01
N GLU A 94 -10.35 -9.86 0.35
CA GLU A 94 -11.39 -9.42 -0.59
C GLU A 94 -11.08 -8.04 -1.19
N THR A 95 -10.51 -7.12 -0.41
CA THR A 95 -10.18 -5.78 -0.89
C THR A 95 -8.99 -5.78 -1.85
N LEU A 96 -8.00 -6.64 -1.61
CA LEU A 96 -6.73 -6.63 -2.32
C LEU A 96 -6.64 -7.66 -3.45
N GLU A 97 -7.51 -8.67 -3.46
CA GLU A 97 -7.57 -9.73 -4.48
C GLU A 97 -7.55 -9.19 -5.93
N PRO A 98 -8.29 -8.12 -6.30
CA PRO A 98 -8.25 -7.57 -7.66
C PRO A 98 -6.87 -7.09 -8.12
N PHE A 99 -5.93 -6.84 -7.19
CA PHE A 99 -4.57 -6.39 -7.48
C PHE A 99 -3.52 -7.52 -7.40
N ASN A 100 -3.94 -8.74 -7.04
CA ASN A 100 -3.11 -9.94 -6.94
C ASN A 100 -3.65 -11.04 -7.86
N PRO A 101 -3.43 -10.96 -9.18
CA PRO A 101 -4.05 -11.87 -10.15
C PRO A 101 -3.67 -13.34 -9.97
N ASN A 102 -2.53 -13.63 -9.34
CA ASN A 102 -2.10 -15.01 -9.04
C ASN A 102 -2.72 -15.56 -7.75
N ASN A 103 -3.44 -14.71 -7.00
CA ASN A 103 -4.01 -14.98 -5.69
C ASN A 103 -3.02 -15.69 -4.74
N SER A 104 -1.76 -15.27 -4.78
CA SER A 104 -0.66 -15.86 -4.01
C SER A 104 -0.25 -14.89 -2.89
N TRP A 105 -0.21 -15.39 -1.67
CA TRP A 105 -0.01 -14.60 -0.46
C TRP A 105 1.16 -15.17 0.32
N LEU A 106 1.96 -14.33 0.94
CA LEU A 106 2.93 -14.79 1.94
C LEU A 106 2.30 -14.69 3.32
N SER A 107 2.31 -15.77 4.08
CA SER A 107 1.67 -15.86 5.39
C SER A 107 2.69 -16.19 6.48
N TYR A 108 2.87 -15.24 7.39
CA TYR A 108 3.84 -15.31 8.48
C TYR A 108 3.17 -15.15 9.84
N GLY A 109 3.85 -15.64 10.86
CA GLY A 109 3.55 -15.38 12.26
C GLY A 109 4.81 -15.00 13.04
N PHE A 110 4.62 -14.37 14.19
CA PHE A 110 5.69 -14.07 15.14
C PHE A 110 5.18 -14.12 16.58
N GLY A 111 6.06 -14.17 17.57
CA GLY A 111 5.67 -14.14 18.98
C GLY A 111 5.16 -15.47 19.55
N ALA A 112 5.49 -16.60 18.92
CA ALA A 112 5.05 -17.92 19.37
C ALA A 112 6.20 -18.91 19.55
N LYS A 113 5.92 -19.98 20.30
CA LYS A 113 6.79 -21.13 20.45
C LYS A 113 6.36 -22.23 19.48
N ILE A 114 7.22 -22.54 18.51
CA ILE A 114 6.88 -23.44 17.41
C ILE A 114 7.42 -24.86 17.67
N PRO A 115 6.60 -25.92 17.52
CA PRO A 115 7.07 -27.31 17.56
C PRO A 115 8.17 -27.59 16.53
N PRO A 116 9.05 -28.59 16.73
CA PRO A 116 9.11 -29.48 17.90
C PRO A 116 9.91 -28.90 19.07
N HIS A 117 10.69 -27.83 18.85
CA HIS A 117 11.64 -27.33 19.84
C HIS A 117 11.04 -26.31 20.82
N TYR A 118 9.87 -25.74 20.51
CA TYR A 118 9.15 -24.77 21.35
C TYR A 118 10.03 -23.59 21.81
N ARG A 119 10.97 -23.17 20.96
CA ARG A 119 11.75 -21.96 21.17
C ARG A 119 10.92 -20.76 20.72
N ASP A 120 11.14 -19.63 21.38
CA ASP A 120 10.52 -18.37 20.97
C ASP A 120 10.91 -18.05 19.53
N SER A 121 9.90 -17.85 18.69
CA SER A 121 10.06 -17.53 17.29
C SER A 121 9.42 -16.18 17.01
N ASN A 122 10.22 -15.29 16.44
CA ASN A 122 9.78 -13.96 15.99
C ASN A 122 9.52 -13.93 14.48
N ASN A 123 9.61 -15.06 13.80
CA ASN A 123 9.25 -15.20 12.39
C ASN A 123 9.11 -16.69 12.03
N PHE A 124 7.94 -17.10 11.55
CA PHE A 124 7.68 -18.44 11.04
C PHE A 124 6.58 -18.40 9.97
N CYS A 125 6.58 -19.37 9.06
CA CYS A 125 5.51 -19.56 8.09
C CYS A 125 4.24 -20.05 8.80
N LEU A 126 3.06 -19.49 8.52
CA LEU A 126 1.82 -19.96 9.15
C LEU A 126 1.48 -21.42 8.81
N SER A 127 1.89 -21.86 7.61
CA SER A 127 1.81 -23.26 7.15
C SER A 127 2.68 -24.23 7.97
N LEU A 128 3.64 -23.71 8.75
CA LEU A 128 4.71 -24.45 9.40
C LEU A 128 5.61 -25.24 8.41
N ASP A 129 5.55 -24.89 7.13
CA ASP A 129 6.42 -25.42 6.07
C ASP A 129 7.56 -24.43 5.75
N VAL A 130 8.51 -24.84 4.91
CA VAL A 130 9.60 -24.01 4.40
C VAL A 130 9.07 -22.85 3.56
N ASP A 131 7.94 -23.07 2.85
CA ASP A 131 7.30 -22.04 2.03
C ASP A 131 6.19 -21.32 2.80
N ALA A 132 6.30 -19.99 2.86
CA ALA A 132 5.29 -19.11 3.44
C ALA A 132 4.12 -18.84 2.48
N THR A 133 4.18 -19.35 1.25
CA THR A 133 3.18 -19.06 0.24
C THR A 133 1.89 -19.85 0.52
N CYS A 134 0.76 -19.14 0.57
CA CYS A 134 -0.57 -19.75 0.53
C CYS A 134 -1.38 -19.26 -0.67
N GLN A 135 -2.37 -20.07 -1.06
CA GLN A 135 -3.18 -19.84 -2.25
C GLN A 135 -4.57 -19.35 -1.84
N GLY A 136 -4.84 -18.08 -2.13
CA GLY A 136 -6.06 -17.39 -1.74
C GLY A 136 -6.13 -17.09 -0.24
N VAL A 137 -7.14 -16.31 0.13
CA VAL A 137 -7.39 -15.92 1.53
C VAL A 137 -7.78 -17.08 2.45
N ASN A 138 -8.21 -18.21 1.87
CA ASN A 138 -8.62 -19.41 2.61
C ASN A 138 -7.47 -20.40 2.88
N GLY A 139 -6.30 -20.18 2.28
CA GLY A 139 -5.11 -21.03 2.45
C GLY A 139 -4.23 -20.53 3.57
#